data_AF-A0A2F0AMJ3-F1
#
_entry.id   AF-A0A2F0AMJ3-F1
#
_cell.length_a   1.000
_cell.length_b   1.000
_cell.length_c   1.000
_cell.angle_alpha   90.00
_cell.angle_beta   90.00
_cell.angle_gamma   90.00
#
_symmetry.space_group_name_H-M   'P 1'
#
loop_
_entity.id
_entity.type
_entity.pdbx_description
1 polymer ?
#
loop_
_entity_poly.entity_id
_entity_poly.type
_entity_poly.pdbx_seq_one_letter_code
_entity_poly.pdbx_strand_id
1 'polypeptide(L)'
;MANAAKILIVDDDKDICAYMQTMLGSSGYDVTTISNPSLVLDRLREQEFHVLVIDLMMPEIDGIELIQRIRRIDTDIAIIVFTGYPSVETAIDALKLDVSDYVKKPFDIDSFRKTISDVLKRKGIVLDMEERLHQTIGQIVRRLRKEKSLTLKQVARRTGLSPSLLSQIERAESSASVSSLYKIAHGLGVKLTVLFGDF
;
A
#
# COMPACT_ATOMS: atom_id res chain seq x y z
N MET A 1 -4.03 15.22 0.21
CA MET A 1 -2.81 14.73 -0.46
C MET A 1 -2.76 13.22 -0.26
N ALA A 2 -2.59 12.43 -1.33
CA ALA A 2 -2.38 10.99 -1.20
C ALA A 2 -1.13 10.77 -0.36
N ASN A 3 -1.26 10.12 0.80
CA ASN A 3 -0.10 9.88 1.66
C ASN A 3 0.78 8.84 0.96
N ALA A 4 1.91 9.27 0.41
CA ALA A 4 2.86 8.39 -0.27
C ALA A 4 3.31 7.29 0.71
N ALA A 5 3.36 6.04 0.24
CA ALA A 5 3.84 4.96 1.08
C ALA A 5 5.32 5.21 1.41
N LYS A 6 5.60 5.38 2.70
CA LYS A 6 6.92 5.56 3.29
C LYS A 6 7.72 4.27 3.28
N ILE A 7 8.88 4.28 2.61
CA ILE A 7 9.80 3.15 2.48
C ILE A 7 11.12 3.54 3.13
N LEU A 8 11.62 2.67 4.02
CA LEU A 8 12.97 2.76 4.57
C LEU A 8 13.87 1.75 3.87
N ILE A 9 15.03 2.18 3.39
CA ILE A 9 16.02 1.31 2.76
C ILE A 9 17.29 1.34 3.61
N VAL A 10 17.81 0.16 3.93
CA VAL A 10 19.01 -0.03 4.73
C VAL A 10 20.00 -0.88 3.95
N ASP A 11 21.09 -0.24 3.53
CA ASP A 11 22.14 -0.84 2.70
C ASP A 11 23.42 -0.02 2.88
N ASP A 12 24.54 -0.65 3.24
CA ASP A 12 25.82 0.05 3.45
C ASP A 12 26.43 0.55 2.12
N ASP A 13 25.95 0.01 0.99
CA ASP A 13 26.25 0.54 -0.33
C ASP A 13 25.44 1.82 -0.61
N LYS A 14 26.15 2.95 -0.59
CA LYS A 14 25.58 4.28 -0.86
C LYS A 14 25.07 4.43 -2.28
N ASP A 15 25.66 3.74 -3.25
CA ASP A 15 25.24 3.80 -4.65
C ASP A 15 23.92 3.06 -4.83
N ILE A 16 23.74 1.92 -4.15
CA ILE A 16 22.45 1.22 -4.10
C ILE A 16 21.39 2.10 -3.44
N CYS A 17 21.71 2.71 -2.29
CA CYS A 17 20.80 3.64 -1.62
C CYS A 17 20.35 4.78 -2.55
N ALA A 18 21.30 5.48 -3.19
CA ALA A 18 20.98 6.60 -4.08
C ALA A 18 20.17 6.17 -5.30
N TYR A 19 20.52 5.01 -5.89
CA TYR A 19 19.78 4.43 -7.00
C TYR A 19 18.33 4.10 -6.62
N MET A 20 18.12 3.40 -5.50
CA MET A 20 16.77 3.04 -5.07
C MET A 20 15.94 4.25 -4.66
N GLN A 21 16.54 5.26 -4.00
CA GLN A 21 15.87 6.51 -3.65
C GLN A 21 15.34 7.21 -4.91
N THR A 22 16.16 7.31 -5.95
CA THR A 22 15.78 7.93 -7.23
C THR A 22 14.66 7.14 -7.90
N MET A 23 14.84 5.82 -8.04
CA MET A 23 13.92 4.98 -8.81
C MET A 23 12.56 4.80 -8.12
N LEU A 24 12.53 4.61 -6.81
CA LEU A 24 11.28 4.47 -6.06
C LEU A 24 10.61 5.82 -5.79
N GLY A 25 11.39 6.89 -5.56
CA GLY A 25 10.87 8.25 -5.46
C GLY A 25 10.13 8.69 -6.73
N SER A 26 10.67 8.35 -7.91
CA SER A 26 9.99 8.60 -9.20
C SER A 26 8.66 7.84 -9.36
N SER A 27 8.43 6.80 -8.55
CA SER A 27 7.19 6.01 -8.52
C SER A 27 6.18 6.51 -7.49
N GLY A 28 6.43 7.66 -6.86
CA GLY A 28 5.52 8.29 -5.91
C GLY A 28 5.61 7.75 -4.47
N TYR A 29 6.68 7.02 -4.14
CA TYR A 29 6.98 6.60 -2.77
C TYR A 29 7.76 7.68 -2.02
N ASP A 30 7.56 7.75 -0.71
CA ASP A 30 8.39 8.57 0.18
C ASP A 30 9.55 7.71 0.69
N VAL A 31 10.74 7.91 0.14
CA VAL A 31 11.88 6.99 0.33
C VAL A 31 12.92 7.64 1.23
N THR A 32 13.18 6.99 2.36
CA THR A 32 14.32 7.27 3.23
C THR A 32 15.37 6.18 3.07
N THR A 33 16.63 6.56 2.98
CA THR A 33 17.76 5.63 2.91
C THR A 33 18.69 5.81 4.11
N ILE A 34 19.25 4.70 4.59
CA ILE A 34 20.24 4.66 5.68
C ILE A 34 21.38 3.75 5.24
N SER A 35 22.57 4.34 5.09
CA SER A 35 23.81 3.59 4.80
C SER A 35 24.64 3.26 6.04
N ASN A 36 24.26 3.78 7.21
CA ASN A 36 24.83 3.36 8.48
C ASN A 36 23.76 2.58 9.28
N PRO A 37 23.81 1.24 9.29
CA PRO A 37 22.77 0.39 9.89
C PRO A 37 22.55 0.66 11.39
N SER A 38 23.52 1.24 12.10
CA SER A 38 23.37 1.61 13.52
C SER A 38 22.28 2.66 13.78
N LEU A 39 21.95 3.48 12.78
CA LEU A 39 20.97 4.55 12.88
C LEU A 39 19.52 4.09 12.64
N VAL A 40 19.33 2.84 12.21
CA VAL A 40 18.01 2.32 11.77
C VAL A 40 17.00 2.30 12.91
N LEU A 41 17.41 1.82 14.09
CA LEU A 41 16.52 1.71 15.24
C LEU A 41 16.06 3.09 15.74
N ASP A 42 16.95 4.08 15.72
CA ASP A 42 16.61 5.44 16.11
C ASP A 42 15.64 6.06 15.10
N ARG A 43 15.90 5.87 13.81
CA ARG A 43 15.00 6.38 12.77
C ARG A 43 13.59 5.77 12.85
N LEU A 44 13.49 4.47 13.14
CA LEU A 44 12.19 3.79 13.32
C LEU A 44 11.42 4.28 14.54
N ARG A 45 12.09 4.87 15.55
CA ARG A 45 11.42 5.50 16.70
C ARG A 45 10.94 6.91 16.41
N GLU A 46 11.63 7.62 15.52
CA GLU A 46 11.30 9.00 15.14
C GLU A 46 10.17 9.09 14.11
N GLN A 47 10.07 8.08 13.24
CA GLN A 47 9.15 8.10 12.11
C GLN A 47 8.64 6.69 11.78
N GLU A 48 7.34 6.60 11.48
CA GLU A 48 6.72 5.38 10.97
C GLU A 48 7.04 5.13 9.49
N PHE A 49 7.26 3.85 9.16
CA PHE A 49 7.48 3.38 7.80
C PHE A 49 6.57 2.19 7.51
N HIS A 50 6.16 2.07 6.25
CA HIS A 50 5.26 0.99 5.81
C HIS A 50 6.05 -0.24 5.37
N VAL A 51 7.20 0.00 4.73
CA VAL A 51 8.09 -1.04 4.23
C VAL A 51 9.52 -0.71 4.63
N LEU A 52 10.20 -1.71 5.18
CA LEU A 52 11.64 -1.75 5.35
C LEU A 52 12.23 -2.67 4.29
N VAL A 53 13.19 -2.18 3.54
CA VAL A 53 14.08 -2.97 2.70
C VAL A 53 15.43 -3.02 3.37
N ILE A 54 15.99 -4.21 3.59
CA ILE A 54 17.23 -4.37 4.38
C ILE A 54 18.17 -5.38 3.73
N ASP A 55 19.45 -5.01 3.59
CA ASP A 55 20.50 -5.99 3.30
C ASP A 55 20.85 -6.82 4.55
N LEU A 56 21.13 -8.10 4.33
CA LEU A 56 21.64 -8.98 5.38
C LEU A 56 23.15 -8.90 5.54
N MET A 57 23.85 -8.54 4.46
CA MET A 57 25.31 -8.60 4.42
C MET A 57 25.89 -7.19 4.59
N MET A 58 26.01 -6.76 5.84
CA MET A 58 26.61 -5.47 6.18
C MET A 58 27.84 -5.68 7.10
N PRO A 59 28.96 -4.96 6.90
CA PRO A 59 30.21 -5.22 7.62
C PRO A 59 30.13 -5.07 9.15
N GLU A 60 29.26 -4.17 9.63
CA GLU A 60 29.24 -3.77 11.04
C GLU A 60 28.07 -4.36 11.84
N ILE A 61 27.01 -4.80 11.16
CA ILE A 61 25.77 -5.29 11.80
C ILE A 61 25.24 -6.50 11.05
N ASP A 62 24.91 -7.56 11.79
CA ASP A 62 24.18 -8.70 11.25
C ASP A 62 22.73 -8.28 10.96
N GLY A 63 22.33 -8.34 9.67
CA GLY A 63 21.00 -7.94 9.26
C GLY A 63 19.88 -8.81 9.87
N ILE A 64 20.14 -10.09 10.18
CA ILE A 64 19.15 -10.94 10.86
C ILE A 64 18.94 -10.46 12.30
N GLU A 65 20.02 -10.14 13.01
CA GLU A 65 19.93 -9.58 14.36
C GLU A 65 19.20 -8.23 14.34
N LEU A 66 19.48 -7.39 13.34
CA LEU A 66 18.80 -6.11 13.17
C LEU A 66 17.29 -6.31 12.93
N ILE A 67 16.88 -7.25 12.08
CA ILE A 67 15.47 -7.59 11.87
C ILE A 67 14.80 -8.02 13.19
N GLN A 68 15.46 -8.86 13.99
CA GLN A 68 14.94 -9.27 15.31
C GLN A 68 14.70 -8.07 16.22
N ARG A 69 15.64 -7.12 16.27
CA ARG A 69 15.51 -5.90 17.07
C ARG A 69 14.37 -5.02 16.55
N ILE A 70 14.22 -4.90 15.24
CA ILE A 70 13.15 -4.13 14.59
C ILE A 70 11.78 -4.73 14.90
N ARG A 71 11.61 -6.05 14.83
CA ARG A 71 10.35 -6.73 15.19
C ARG A 71 9.89 -6.48 16.62
N ARG A 72 10.81 -6.16 17.54
CA ARG A 72 10.47 -5.79 18.93
C ARG A 72 9.97 -4.35 19.06
N ILE A 73 10.26 -3.49 18.08
CA ILE A 73 9.83 -2.09 18.05
C ILE A 73 8.53 -1.96 17.27
N ASP A 74 8.45 -2.62 16.12
CA ASP A 74 7.32 -2.52 15.20
C ASP A 74 7.03 -3.91 14.61
N THR A 75 5.86 -4.44 14.99
CA THR A 75 5.38 -5.75 14.51
C THR A 75 4.72 -5.67 13.15
N ASP A 76 4.32 -4.48 12.71
CA ASP A 76 3.42 -4.28 11.58
C ASP A 76 4.16 -3.88 10.30
N ILE A 77 5.28 -3.15 10.40
CA ILE A 77 6.10 -2.75 9.25
C ILE A 77 6.48 -3.98 8.41
N ALA A 78 6.27 -3.90 7.10
CA ALA A 78 6.61 -4.99 6.20
C ALA A 78 8.13 -5.03 5.96
N ILE A 79 8.76 -6.19 6.11
CA ILE A 79 10.21 -6.34 5.85
C ILE A 79 10.43 -7.08 4.55
N ILE A 80 11.22 -6.50 3.67
CA ILE A 80 11.76 -7.15 2.48
C ILE A 80 13.26 -7.30 2.69
N VAL A 81 13.72 -8.55 2.73
CA VAL A 81 15.13 -8.83 2.73
C VAL A 81 15.69 -8.65 1.33
N PHE A 82 16.84 -8.00 1.20
CA PHE A 82 17.42 -7.64 -0.08
C PHE A 82 18.94 -7.86 -0.09
N THR A 83 19.41 -9.02 -0.55
CA THR A 83 20.82 -9.40 -0.38
C THR A 83 21.49 -10.00 -1.62
N GLY A 84 22.79 -9.73 -1.78
CA GLY A 84 23.62 -10.30 -2.85
C GLY A 84 24.17 -11.70 -2.57
N TYR A 85 24.16 -12.14 -1.32
CA TYR A 85 24.70 -13.45 -0.91
C TYR A 85 23.62 -14.29 -0.22
N PRO A 86 22.57 -14.71 -0.96
CA PRO A 86 21.52 -15.48 -0.36
C PRO A 86 22.01 -16.88 0.02
N SER A 87 21.61 -17.34 1.21
CA SER A 87 21.82 -18.71 1.65
C SER A 87 20.49 -19.32 2.12
N VAL A 88 20.40 -20.65 2.09
CA VAL A 88 19.22 -21.35 2.61
C VAL A 88 19.01 -21.05 4.09
N GLU A 89 20.11 -20.98 4.86
CA GLU A 89 20.11 -20.67 6.29
C GLU A 89 19.54 -19.28 6.58
N THR A 90 20.08 -18.24 5.92
CA THR A 90 19.61 -16.85 6.10
C THR A 90 18.17 -16.67 5.64
N ALA A 91 17.74 -17.36 4.58
CA ALA A 91 16.35 -17.33 4.15
C ALA A 91 15.41 -17.97 5.18
N ILE A 92 15.79 -19.13 5.75
CA ILE A 92 15.02 -19.80 6.80
C ILE A 92 14.91 -18.90 8.04
N ASP A 93 16.02 -18.29 8.46
CA ASP A 93 16.03 -17.45 9.65
C ASP A 93 15.24 -16.16 9.44
N ALA A 94 15.31 -15.55 8.26
CA ALA A 94 14.46 -14.41 7.92
C ALA A 94 12.97 -14.79 7.93
N LEU A 95 12.59 -15.95 7.36
CA LEU A 95 11.21 -16.41 7.35
C LEU A 95 10.64 -16.64 8.76
N LYS A 96 11.46 -17.12 9.71
CA LYS A 96 11.06 -17.24 11.13
C LYS A 96 10.75 -15.88 11.78
N LEU A 97 11.21 -14.79 11.20
CA LEU A 97 11.03 -13.41 11.69
C LEU A 97 9.89 -12.68 10.98
N ASP A 98 9.02 -13.40 10.26
CA ASP A 98 7.84 -12.87 9.56
C ASP A 98 8.20 -11.78 8.53
N VAL A 99 9.30 -11.98 7.79
CA VAL A 99 9.62 -11.12 6.64
C VAL A 99 8.58 -11.33 5.53
N SER A 100 8.20 -10.24 4.88
CA SER A 100 7.16 -10.22 3.84
C SER A 100 7.65 -10.71 2.48
N ASP A 101 8.95 -10.54 2.20
CA ASP A 101 9.57 -11.05 0.99
C ASP A 101 11.10 -11.18 1.12
N TYR A 102 11.71 -11.92 0.21
CA TYR A 102 13.16 -12.14 0.13
C TYR A 102 13.63 -11.99 -1.32
N VAL A 103 14.40 -10.93 -1.57
CA VAL A 103 14.85 -10.53 -2.90
C VAL A 103 16.37 -10.68 -3.00
N LYS A 104 16.83 -11.33 -4.07
CA LYS A 104 18.25 -11.52 -4.37
C LYS A 104 18.78 -10.37 -5.23
N LYS A 105 20.00 -9.88 -4.96
CA LYS A 105 20.79 -9.03 -5.87
C LYS A 105 21.57 -9.90 -6.89
N PRO A 106 21.75 -9.46 -8.15
CA PRO A 106 21.19 -8.25 -8.75
C PRO A 106 19.69 -8.41 -9.01
N PHE A 107 18.99 -7.28 -9.10
CA PHE A 107 17.55 -7.22 -9.27
C PHE A 107 17.18 -6.39 -10.49
N ASP A 108 16.05 -6.72 -11.09
CA ASP A 108 15.39 -5.85 -12.05
C ASP A 108 14.50 -4.84 -11.31
N ILE A 109 14.56 -3.56 -11.72
CA ILE A 109 13.87 -2.49 -11.01
C ILE A 109 12.34 -2.63 -11.09
N ASP A 110 11.81 -3.10 -12.23
CA ASP A 110 10.37 -3.29 -12.39
C ASP A 110 9.90 -4.48 -11.56
N SER A 111 10.69 -5.55 -11.50
CA SER A 111 10.46 -6.66 -10.56
C SER A 111 10.45 -6.18 -9.11
N PHE A 112 11.41 -5.33 -8.71
CA PHE A 112 11.48 -4.83 -7.33
C PHE A 112 10.32 -3.92 -6.97
N ARG A 113 9.92 -3.02 -7.88
CA ARG A 113 8.71 -2.19 -7.74
C ARG A 113 7.46 -3.04 -7.58
N LYS A 114 7.35 -4.12 -8.35
CA LYS A 114 6.23 -5.06 -8.24
C LYS A 114 6.22 -5.74 -6.87
N THR A 115 7.36 -6.22 -6.38
CA THR A 115 7.48 -6.79 -5.03
C THR A 115 6.99 -5.81 -3.96
N ILE A 116 7.47 -4.55 -4.00
CA ILE A 116 7.05 -3.50 -3.08
C ILE A 116 5.53 -3.26 -3.14
N SER A 117 4.98 -3.11 -4.35
CA SER A 117 3.54 -2.95 -4.57
C SER A 117 2.73 -4.13 -4.01
N ASP A 118 3.16 -5.36 -4.27
CA ASP A 118 2.45 -6.57 -3.83
C ASP A 118 2.51 -6.73 -2.29
N VAL A 119 3.64 -6.36 -1.67
CA VAL A 119 3.76 -6.29 -0.20
C VAL A 119 2.82 -5.23 0.38
N LEU A 120 2.83 -4.02 -0.19
CA LEU A 120 1.96 -2.93 0.23
C LEU A 120 0.47 -3.25 0.09
N LYS A 121 0.07 -3.95 -0.98
CA LYS A 121 -1.31 -4.44 -1.19
C LYS A 121 -1.69 -5.50 -0.17
N ARG A 122 -0.82 -6.49 0.08
CA ARG A 122 -1.06 -7.55 1.09
C ARG A 122 -1.24 -6.97 2.50
N LYS A 123 -0.50 -5.90 2.82
CA LYS A 123 -0.62 -5.17 4.09
C LYS A 123 -1.77 -4.14 4.12
N GLY A 124 -2.52 -3.99 3.02
CA GLY A 124 -3.63 -3.03 2.92
C GLY A 124 -3.19 -1.56 2.91
N ILE A 125 -1.91 -1.29 2.68
CA ILE A 125 -1.29 0.04 2.77
C ILE A 125 -1.46 0.83 1.47
N VAL A 126 -1.35 0.14 0.33
CA VAL A 126 -1.73 0.70 -0.97
C VAL A 126 -3.07 0.12 -1.36
N LEU A 127 -4.13 0.82 -0.97
CA LEU A 127 -5.33 0.86 -1.80
C LEU A 127 -4.98 1.78 -2.96
N ASP A 128 -5.08 1.29 -4.20
CA ASP A 128 -5.05 2.16 -5.38
C ASP A 128 -6.00 3.34 -5.11
N MET A 129 -5.57 4.58 -5.35
CA MET A 129 -6.40 5.75 -5.03
C MET A 129 -7.73 5.69 -5.79
N GLU A 130 -7.71 5.10 -7.00
CA GLU A 130 -8.92 4.78 -7.76
C GLU A 130 -9.78 3.74 -7.03
N GLU A 131 -9.18 2.67 -6.50
CA GLU A 131 -9.89 1.64 -5.75
C GLU A 131 -10.47 2.17 -4.42
N ARG A 132 -9.71 2.99 -3.69
CA ARG A 132 -10.17 3.67 -2.47
C ARG A 132 -11.33 4.63 -2.77
N LEU A 133 -11.24 5.35 -3.88
CA LEU A 133 -12.32 6.22 -4.36
C LEU A 133 -13.58 5.39 -4.69
N HIS A 134 -13.44 4.28 -5.43
CA HIS A 134 -14.56 3.39 -5.76
C HIS A 134 -15.19 2.76 -4.52
N GLN A 135 -14.39 2.32 -3.55
CA GLN A 135 -14.88 1.82 -2.26
C GLN A 135 -15.65 2.89 -1.49
N THR A 136 -15.13 4.12 -1.44
CA THR A 136 -15.78 5.25 -0.77
C THR A 136 -17.13 5.56 -1.40
N ILE A 137 -17.16 5.71 -2.73
CA ILE A 137 -18.39 5.93 -3.50
C ILE A 137 -19.38 4.80 -3.24
N GLY A 138 -18.97 3.54 -3.39
CA GLY A 138 -19.84 2.37 -3.22
C GLY A 138 -20.46 2.29 -1.82
N GLN A 139 -19.67 2.53 -0.78
CA GLN A 139 -20.13 2.56 0.61
C GLN A 139 -21.13 3.69 0.86
N ILE A 140 -20.86 4.90 0.36
CA ILE A 140 -21.75 6.06 0.53
C ILE A 140 -23.07 5.83 -0.20
N VAL A 141 -23.04 5.34 -1.45
CA VAL A 141 -24.25 5.01 -2.22
C VAL A 141 -25.09 3.97 -1.48
N ARG A 142 -24.46 2.89 -1.00
CA ARG A 142 -25.13 1.83 -0.24
C ARG A 142 -25.72 2.36 1.06
N ARG A 143 -24.99 3.20 1.79
CA ARG A 143 -25.45 3.83 3.04
C ARG A 143 -26.68 4.72 2.77
N LEU A 144 -26.58 5.67 1.85
CA LEU A 144 -27.67 6.59 1.50
C LEU A 144 -28.93 5.86 1.02
N ARG A 145 -28.76 4.77 0.25
CA ARG A 145 -29.86 3.92 -0.18
C ARG A 145 -30.54 3.25 1.02
N LYS A 146 -29.76 2.69 1.95
CA LYS A 146 -30.28 2.00 3.15
C LYS A 146 -30.95 2.97 4.12
N GLU A 147 -30.39 4.15 4.35
CA GLU A 147 -30.99 5.21 5.18
C GLU A 147 -32.36 5.65 4.67
N LYS A 148 -32.56 5.61 3.34
CA LYS A 148 -33.85 5.90 2.69
C LYS A 148 -34.76 4.66 2.56
N SER A 149 -34.38 3.52 3.13
CA SER A 149 -35.11 2.25 3.05
C SER A 149 -35.42 1.80 1.62
N LEU A 150 -34.51 2.07 0.67
CA LEU A 150 -34.69 1.75 -0.74
C LEU A 150 -34.01 0.42 -1.12
N THR A 151 -34.68 -0.36 -1.95
CA THR A 151 -34.10 -1.51 -2.65
C THR A 151 -33.29 -1.05 -3.87
N LEU A 152 -32.36 -1.88 -4.35
CA LEU A 152 -31.63 -1.61 -5.61
C LEU A 152 -32.59 -1.45 -6.79
N LYS A 153 -33.71 -2.21 -6.82
CA LYS A 153 -34.76 -2.09 -7.85
C LYS A 153 -35.44 -0.71 -7.82
N GLN A 154 -35.68 -0.16 -6.63
CA GLN A 154 -36.27 1.18 -6.49
C GLN A 154 -35.30 2.28 -6.90
N VAL A 155 -34.01 2.18 -6.54
CA VAL A 155 -32.99 3.14 -6.96
C VAL A 155 -32.77 3.08 -8.48
N ALA A 156 -32.77 1.89 -9.07
CA ALA A 156 -32.71 1.70 -10.52
C ALA A 156 -33.81 2.50 -11.25
N ARG A 157 -35.06 2.40 -10.78
CA ARG A 157 -36.20 3.16 -11.34
C ARG A 157 -36.02 4.68 -11.22
N ARG A 158 -35.40 5.17 -10.14
CA ARG A 158 -35.18 6.61 -9.91
C ARG A 158 -34.03 7.19 -10.73
N THR A 159 -33.01 6.38 -10.99
CA THR A 159 -31.74 6.81 -11.62
C THR A 159 -31.71 6.51 -13.11
N GLY A 160 -32.57 5.61 -13.60
CA GLY A 160 -32.50 5.08 -14.96
C GLY A 160 -31.32 4.13 -15.19
N LEU A 161 -30.67 3.65 -14.12
CA LEU A 161 -29.56 2.69 -14.16
C LEU A 161 -30.06 1.27 -13.87
N SER A 162 -29.33 0.25 -14.34
CA SER A 162 -29.70 -1.14 -14.05
C SER A 162 -29.40 -1.49 -12.57
N PRO A 163 -30.20 -2.36 -11.93
CA PRO A 163 -29.90 -2.85 -10.59
C PRO A 163 -28.53 -3.54 -10.49
N SER A 164 -28.08 -4.19 -11.57
CA SER A 164 -26.77 -4.83 -11.64
C SER A 164 -25.64 -3.82 -11.53
N LEU A 165 -25.70 -2.74 -12.33
CA LEU A 165 -24.70 -1.67 -12.30
C LEU A 165 -24.64 -1.00 -10.93
N LEU A 166 -25.80 -0.68 -10.34
CA LEU A 166 -25.86 -0.14 -8.98
C LEU A 166 -25.23 -1.10 -7.96
N SER A 167 -25.48 -2.40 -8.12
CA SER A 167 -24.91 -3.42 -7.25
C SER A 167 -23.38 -3.55 -7.40
N GLN A 168 -22.85 -3.44 -8.61
CA GLN A 168 -21.41 -3.46 -8.88
C GLN A 168 -20.74 -2.22 -8.29
N ILE A 169 -21.35 -1.04 -8.43
CA ILE A 169 -20.86 0.20 -7.83
C ILE A 169 -20.85 0.09 -6.29
N GLU A 170 -21.92 -0.41 -5.66
CA GLU A 170 -21.96 -0.61 -4.20
C GLU A 170 -20.93 -1.62 -3.67
N ARG A 171 -20.39 -2.49 -4.54
CA ARG A 171 -19.33 -3.45 -4.22
C ARG A 171 -17.95 -3.00 -4.68
N ALA A 172 -17.82 -1.80 -5.26
CA ALA A 172 -16.58 -1.28 -5.84
C ALA A 172 -16.00 -2.16 -6.98
N GLU A 173 -16.85 -2.93 -7.66
CA GLU A 173 -16.46 -3.83 -8.77
C GLU A 173 -16.48 -3.13 -10.14
N SER A 174 -16.91 -1.87 -10.21
CA SER A 174 -17.05 -1.13 -11.46
C SER A 174 -16.83 0.37 -11.28
N SER A 175 -16.01 0.94 -12.16
CA SER A 175 -15.83 2.38 -12.30
C SER A 175 -17.10 3.01 -12.88
N ALA A 176 -17.81 3.80 -12.07
CA ALA A 176 -18.98 4.52 -12.54
C ALA A 176 -18.56 5.76 -13.33
N SER A 177 -19.10 5.94 -14.54
CA SER A 177 -18.95 7.20 -15.26
C SER A 177 -19.49 8.38 -14.43
N VAL A 178 -18.96 9.59 -14.64
CA VAL A 178 -19.46 10.81 -13.99
C VAL A 178 -20.97 10.99 -14.20
N SER A 179 -21.49 10.63 -15.38
CA SER A 179 -22.92 10.65 -15.69
C SER A 179 -23.71 9.67 -14.81
N SER A 180 -23.18 8.47 -14.59
CA SER A 180 -23.79 7.47 -13.69
C SER A 180 -23.80 7.98 -12.24
N LEU A 181 -22.69 8.54 -11.76
CA LEU A 181 -22.59 9.11 -10.42
C LEU A 181 -23.57 10.28 -10.21
N TYR A 182 -23.69 11.16 -11.21
CA TYR A 182 -24.67 12.24 -11.21
C TYR A 182 -26.10 11.71 -11.11
N LYS A 183 -26.47 10.71 -11.91
CA LYS A 183 -27.79 10.07 -11.85
C LYS A 183 -28.07 9.46 -10.49
N ILE A 184 -27.07 8.80 -9.88
CA ILE A 184 -27.19 8.21 -8.54
C ILE A 184 -27.42 9.28 -7.48
N ALA A 185 -26.57 10.32 -7.44
CA ALA A 185 -26.70 11.43 -6.51
C ALA A 185 -28.08 12.11 -6.63
N HIS A 186 -28.50 12.41 -7.86
CA HIS A 186 -29.82 12.98 -8.13
C HIS A 186 -30.96 12.05 -7.69
N GLY A 187 -30.90 10.76 -8.01
CA GLY A 187 -31.93 9.77 -7.65
C GLY A 187 -32.01 9.48 -6.14
N LEU A 188 -30.92 9.73 -5.40
CA LEU A 188 -30.88 9.67 -3.94
C LEU A 188 -31.19 11.03 -3.29
N GLY A 189 -31.28 12.12 -4.06
CA GLY A 189 -31.57 13.46 -3.57
C GLY A 189 -30.42 14.08 -2.78
N VAL A 190 -29.18 13.88 -3.21
CA VAL A 190 -27.96 14.46 -2.62
C VAL A 190 -27.12 15.18 -3.67
N LYS A 191 -26.20 16.05 -3.25
CA LYS A 191 -25.21 16.67 -4.15
C LYS A 191 -24.20 15.60 -4.60
N LEU A 192 -23.69 15.72 -5.83
CA LEU A 192 -22.68 14.79 -6.38
C LEU A 192 -21.44 14.68 -5.48
N THR A 193 -20.96 15.79 -4.93
CA THR A 193 -19.80 15.84 -4.03
C THR A 193 -19.96 14.96 -2.79
N VAL A 194 -21.18 14.71 -2.32
CA VAL A 194 -21.43 13.83 -1.18
C VAL A 194 -20.95 12.40 -1.46
N LEU A 195 -20.98 11.94 -2.72
CA LEU A 195 -20.52 10.60 -3.08
C LEU A 195 -19.01 10.41 -2.94
N PHE A 196 -18.25 11.50 -2.88
CA PHE A 196 -16.78 11.47 -2.78
C PHE A 196 -16.29 11.52 -1.32
N GLY A 197 -17.15 11.82 -0.35
CA GLY A 197 -16.75 11.90 1.06
C GLY A 197 -15.77 13.05 1.32
N ASP A 198 -14.68 12.76 2.03
CA ASP A 198 -13.62 13.72 2.37
C ASP A 198 -12.51 13.81 1.30
N PHE A 199 -12.74 13.24 0.11
CA PHE A 199 -11.82 13.35 -1.03
C PHE A 199 -11.84 14.74 -1.67
#